data_AF-W0FK93-F1
#
_entry.id   AF-W0FK93-F1
#
_cell.length_a   1.000
_cell.length_b   1.000
_cell.length_c   1.000
_cell.angle_alpha   90.00
_cell.angle_beta   90.00
_cell.angle_gamma   90.00
#
_symmetry.space_group_name_H-M   'P 1'
#
loop_
_entity.id
_entity.type
_entity.pdbx_description
1 polymer ?
#
loop_
_entity_poly.entity_id
_entity_poly.type
_entity_poly.pdbx_seq_one_letter_code
_entity_poly.pdbx_strand_id
1 'polypeptide(L)'
;MNIEDFKFTEDQKKFVTEEIDRLKKLENKSQTEEIILTLVSNIESGTPTKQQISSFERIMKNEFKKYKARLELEKIKEDEKKLLAGLKKEVQVAQAKDRKKREHKLITIGALFEMVDFPSEDKGIITGMLLSAIENAKNNPSYFDSLKASGDKFINDREQAKKSKSTLVDNSGSVTAE
;
A
#
# COMPACT_ATOMS: atom_id res chain seq x y z
N MET A 1 -47.31 -19.86 -2.20
CA MET A 1 -47.52 -18.60 -2.96
C MET A 1 -46.96 -18.79 -4.36
N ASN A 2 -47.71 -18.46 -5.42
CA ASN A 2 -47.16 -18.42 -6.77
C ASN A 2 -46.61 -17.02 -7.04
N ILE A 3 -45.28 -16.87 -7.07
CA ILE A 3 -44.66 -15.55 -7.21
C ILE A 3 -44.76 -14.97 -8.62
N GLU A 4 -45.07 -15.82 -9.60
CA GLU A 4 -45.25 -15.44 -11.00
C GLU A 4 -46.44 -14.51 -11.22
N ASP A 5 -47.43 -14.54 -10.31
CA ASP A 5 -48.63 -13.72 -10.40
C ASP A 5 -48.41 -12.28 -9.92
N PHE A 6 -47.21 -11.96 -9.41
CA PHE A 6 -46.85 -10.65 -8.88
C PHE A 6 -46.08 -9.80 -9.89
N LYS A 7 -46.24 -8.47 -9.78
CA LYS A 7 -45.58 -7.48 -10.65
C LYS A 7 -44.13 -7.23 -10.22
N PHE A 8 -43.30 -8.26 -10.29
CA PHE A 8 -41.87 -8.24 -10.00
C PHE A 8 -41.04 -8.56 -11.25
N THR A 9 -39.84 -7.99 -11.34
CA THR A 9 -38.81 -8.43 -12.30
C THR A 9 -38.21 -9.78 -11.87
N GLU A 10 -37.52 -10.49 -12.77
CA GLU A 10 -36.89 -11.78 -12.43
C GLU A 10 -35.95 -11.70 -11.21
N ASP A 11 -35.08 -10.68 -11.16
CA ASP A 11 -34.20 -10.45 -10.00
C ASP A 11 -35.00 -10.23 -8.69
N GLN A 12 -36.15 -9.55 -8.80
CA GLN A 12 -37.01 -9.28 -7.64
C GLN A 12 -37.73 -10.55 -7.19
N LYS A 13 -38.19 -11.40 -8.11
CA LYS A 13 -38.82 -12.69 -7.78
C LYS A 13 -37.84 -13.61 -7.05
N LYS A 14 -36.59 -13.69 -7.55
CA LYS A 14 -35.52 -14.45 -6.88
C LYS A 14 -35.27 -13.91 -5.47
N PHE A 15 -35.05 -12.60 -5.34
CA PHE A 15 -34.85 -11.97 -4.04
C PHE A 15 -36.03 -12.21 -3.08
N VAL A 16 -37.27 -12.01 -3.53
CA VAL A 16 -38.46 -12.18 -2.69
C VAL A 16 -38.58 -13.60 -2.19
N THR A 17 -38.29 -14.60 -3.03
CA THR A 17 -38.32 -16.01 -2.66
C THR A 17 -37.28 -16.30 -1.57
N GLU A 18 -36.03 -15.91 -1.79
CA GLU A 18 -34.94 -16.09 -0.83
C GLU A 18 -35.19 -15.34 0.48
N GLU A 19 -35.76 -14.13 0.39
CA GLU A 19 -36.04 -13.29 1.54
C GLU A 19 -37.18 -13.85 2.38
N ILE A 20 -38.27 -14.33 1.78
CA ILE A 20 -39.34 -15.00 2.53
C ILE A 20 -38.81 -16.23 3.27
N ASP A 21 -37.98 -17.04 2.61
CA ASP A 21 -37.38 -18.22 3.24
C ASP A 21 -36.44 -17.85 4.39
N ARG A 22 -35.69 -16.75 4.25
CA ARG A 22 -34.88 -16.17 5.33
C ARG A 22 -35.77 -15.75 6.50
N LEU A 23 -36.82 -14.96 6.22
CA LEU A 23 -37.74 -14.44 7.23
C LEU A 23 -38.46 -15.54 8.00
N LYS A 24 -38.87 -16.63 7.33
CA LYS A 24 -39.51 -17.79 7.98
C LYS A 24 -38.59 -18.46 9.01
N LYS A 25 -37.27 -18.37 8.86
CA LYS A 25 -36.25 -18.98 9.75
C LYS A 25 -35.76 -18.06 10.86
N LEU A 26 -36.10 -16.77 10.84
CA LEU A 26 -35.66 -15.83 11.87
C LEU A 26 -36.43 -16.04 13.18
N GLU A 27 -35.71 -16.16 14.30
CA GLU A 27 -36.31 -16.20 15.63
C GLU A 27 -36.85 -14.83 16.04
N ASN A 28 -36.03 -13.78 15.89
CA ASN A 28 -36.39 -12.41 16.24
C ASN A 28 -36.61 -11.59 14.97
N LYS A 29 -37.84 -11.08 14.80
CA LYS A 29 -38.25 -10.33 13.60
C LYS A 29 -38.53 -8.89 13.98
N SER A 30 -38.15 -7.98 13.10
CA SER A 30 -38.59 -6.59 13.20
C SER A 30 -40.08 -6.47 12.84
N GLN A 31 -40.71 -5.36 13.25
CA GLN A 31 -42.10 -5.08 12.93
C GLN A 31 -42.41 -5.15 11.43
N THR A 32 -41.47 -4.71 10.58
CA THR A 32 -41.64 -4.78 9.11
C THR A 32 -41.60 -6.22 8.61
N GLU A 33 -40.72 -7.05 9.16
CA GLU A 33 -40.58 -8.46 8.80
C GLU A 33 -41.80 -9.29 9.24
N GLU A 34 -42.38 -8.99 10.40
CA GLU A 34 -43.65 -9.57 10.85
C GLU A 34 -44.82 -9.19 9.93
N ILE A 35 -44.89 -7.92 9.51
CA ILE A 35 -45.89 -7.46 8.54
C ILE A 35 -45.74 -8.21 7.21
N ILE A 36 -44.52 -8.41 6.71
CA ILE A 36 -44.26 -9.17 5.49
C ILE A 36 -44.78 -10.60 5.63
N LEU A 37 -44.44 -11.31 6.71
CA LEU A 37 -44.89 -12.69 6.90
C LEU A 37 -46.40 -12.80 7.09
N THR A 38 -47.03 -11.81 7.75
CA THR A 38 -48.48 -11.74 7.87
C THR A 38 -49.14 -11.60 6.50
N LEU A 39 -48.61 -10.73 5.63
CA LEU A 39 -49.08 -10.59 4.25
C LEU A 39 -48.86 -11.87 3.44
N VAL A 40 -47.70 -12.52 3.58
CA VAL A 40 -47.40 -13.80 2.92
C VAL A 40 -48.39 -14.89 3.35
N SER A 41 -48.67 -15.03 4.64
CA SER A 41 -49.64 -16.01 5.15
C SER A 41 -51.04 -15.76 4.60
N ASN A 42 -51.48 -14.50 4.54
CA ASN A 42 -52.77 -14.13 3.97
C ASN A 42 -52.85 -14.45 2.47
N ILE A 43 -51.76 -14.24 1.73
CA ILE A 43 -51.66 -14.59 0.31
C ILE A 43 -51.68 -16.12 0.11
N GLU A 44 -50.92 -16.86 0.93
CA GLU A 44 -50.85 -18.32 0.88
C GLU A 44 -52.19 -18.98 1.24
N SER A 45 -53.02 -18.33 2.07
CA SER A 45 -54.37 -18.81 2.42
C SER A 45 -55.39 -18.79 1.28
N GLY A 46 -55.07 -18.15 0.14
CA GLY A 46 -55.87 -18.23 -1.09
C GLY A 46 -56.98 -17.17 -1.24
N THR A 47 -57.18 -16.28 -0.26
CA THR A 47 -58.14 -15.17 -0.36
C THR A 47 -57.53 -13.77 -0.09
N PRO A 48 -56.37 -13.41 -0.67
CA PRO A 48 -55.81 -12.09 -0.43
C PRO A 48 -56.62 -10.98 -1.12
N THR A 49 -56.83 -9.88 -0.41
CA THR A 49 -57.36 -8.65 -0.97
C THR A 49 -56.36 -7.99 -1.92
N LYS A 50 -56.86 -7.23 -2.91
CA LYS A 50 -56.01 -6.41 -3.81
C LYS A 50 -55.08 -5.46 -3.04
N GLN A 51 -55.54 -4.96 -1.90
CA GLN A 51 -54.75 -4.07 -1.04
C GLN A 51 -53.59 -4.81 -0.36
N GLN A 52 -53.80 -6.05 0.08
CA GLN A 52 -52.73 -6.90 0.64
C GLN A 52 -51.66 -7.24 -0.40
N ILE A 53 -52.07 -7.64 -1.62
CA ILE A 53 -51.16 -7.88 -2.74
C ILE A 53 -50.34 -6.62 -3.04
N SER A 54 -50.99 -5.48 -3.20
CA SER A 54 -50.32 -4.20 -3.52
C SER A 54 -49.36 -3.76 -2.41
N SER A 55 -49.74 -3.97 -1.15
CA SER A 55 -48.91 -3.65 0.01
C SER A 55 -47.66 -4.52 0.06
N PHE A 56 -47.83 -5.83 -0.16
CA PHE A 56 -46.73 -6.78 -0.25
C PHE A 56 -45.75 -6.43 -1.37
N GLU A 57 -46.26 -6.17 -2.58
CA GLU A 57 -45.43 -5.75 -3.72
C GLU A 57 -44.62 -4.49 -3.41
N ARG A 58 -45.26 -3.49 -2.80
CA ARG A 58 -44.61 -2.22 -2.45
C ARG A 58 -43.51 -2.44 -1.41
N ILE A 59 -43.78 -3.21 -0.36
CA ILE A 59 -42.80 -3.49 0.70
C ILE A 59 -41.61 -4.23 0.12
N MET A 60 -41.84 -5.32 -0.63
CA MET A 60 -40.75 -6.11 -1.20
C MET A 60 -39.92 -5.35 -2.23
N LYS A 61 -40.52 -4.47 -3.03
CA LYS A 61 -39.77 -3.58 -3.93
C LYS A 61 -38.86 -2.63 -3.16
N ASN A 62 -39.31 -2.14 -2.00
CA ASN A 62 -38.49 -1.27 -1.15
C ASN A 62 -37.36 -2.06 -0.46
N GLU A 63 -37.63 -3.27 0.03
CA GLU A 63 -36.59 -4.13 0.60
C GLU A 63 -35.55 -4.52 -0.45
N PHE A 64 -35.97 -4.80 -1.69
CA PHE A 64 -35.05 -5.07 -2.79
C PHE A 64 -34.13 -3.88 -3.11
N LYS A 65 -34.64 -2.63 -3.06
CA LYS A 65 -33.82 -1.43 -3.22
C LYS A 65 -32.79 -1.31 -2.10
N LYS A 66 -33.18 -1.56 -0.84
CA LYS A 66 -32.25 -1.56 0.30
C LYS A 66 -31.19 -2.65 0.15
N TYR A 67 -31.59 -3.84 -0.31
CA TYR A 67 -30.68 -4.95 -0.57
C TYR A 67 -29.62 -4.58 -1.62
N LYS A 68 -30.02 -4.01 -2.76
CA LYS A 68 -29.05 -3.54 -3.78
C LYS A 68 -28.07 -2.50 -3.23
N ALA A 69 -28.58 -1.52 -2.46
CA ALA A 69 -27.72 -0.51 -1.83
C ALA A 69 -26.71 -1.13 -0.85
N ARG A 70 -27.11 -2.18 -0.10
CA ARG A 70 -26.20 -2.91 0.81
C ARG A 70 -25.12 -3.68 0.04
N LEU A 71 -25.48 -4.34 -1.06
CA LEU A 71 -24.50 -5.04 -1.91
C LEU A 71 -23.47 -4.07 -2.52
N GLU A 72 -23.91 -2.91 -2.99
CA GLU A 72 -23.00 -1.89 -3.52
C GLU A 72 -22.08 -1.36 -2.43
N LEU A 73 -22.61 -1.10 -1.23
CA LEU A 73 -21.80 -0.67 -0.09
C LEU A 73 -20.75 -1.72 0.32
N GLU A 74 -21.10 -3.00 0.28
CA GLU A 74 -20.18 -4.09 0.59
C GLU A 74 -19.05 -4.19 -0.44
N LYS A 75 -19.36 -4.05 -1.73
CA LYS A 75 -18.34 -3.96 -2.79
C LYS A 75 -17.41 -2.78 -2.59
N ILE A 76 -17.96 -1.59 -2.30
CA ILE A 76 -17.17 -0.38 -2.03
C ILE A 76 -16.23 -0.61 -0.83
N LYS A 77 -16.70 -1.23 0.25
CA LYS A 77 -15.87 -1.55 1.42
C LYS A 77 -14.76 -2.55 1.09
N GLU A 78 -15.04 -3.53 0.23
CA GLU A 78 -14.03 -4.49 -0.22
C GLU A 78 -12.95 -3.79 -1.05
N ASP A 79 -13.34 -2.91 -1.98
CA ASP A 79 -12.43 -2.13 -2.80
C ASP A 79 -11.61 -1.14 -1.97
N GLU A 80 -12.23 -0.47 -1.00
CA GLU A 80 -11.53 0.38 -0.02
C GLU A 80 -10.47 -0.41 0.74
N LYS A 81 -10.80 -1.62 1.23
CA LYS A 81 -9.85 -2.49 1.93
C LYS A 81 -8.68 -2.90 1.03
N LYS A 82 -8.93 -3.20 -0.25
CA LYS A 82 -7.89 -3.53 -1.24
C LYS A 82 -7.00 -2.33 -1.52
N LEU A 83 -7.56 -1.15 -1.71
CA LEU A 83 -6.82 0.09 -1.94
C LEU A 83 -5.94 0.45 -0.73
N LEU A 84 -6.48 0.38 0.49
CA LEU A 84 -5.71 0.62 1.71
C LEU A 84 -4.56 -0.38 1.88
N ALA A 85 -4.78 -1.66 1.53
CA ALA A 85 -3.72 -2.67 1.54
C ALA A 85 -2.64 -2.39 0.47
N GLY A 86 -3.04 -1.94 -0.72
CA GLY A 86 -2.13 -1.50 -1.78
C GLY A 86 -1.26 -0.32 -1.34
N LEU A 87 -1.89 0.73 -0.80
CA LEU A 87 -1.21 1.93 -0.33
C LEU A 87 -0.21 1.62 0.79
N LYS A 88 -0.57 0.75 1.75
CA LYS A 88 0.37 0.30 2.80
C LYS A 88 1.60 -0.39 2.21
N LYS A 89 1.44 -1.25 1.19
CA LYS A 89 2.56 -1.91 0.53
C LYS A 89 3.46 -0.91 -0.20
N GLU A 90 2.89 0.03 -0.93
CA GLU A 90 3.65 1.06 -1.64
C GLU A 90 4.46 1.94 -0.68
N VAL A 91 3.85 2.37 0.42
CA VAL A 91 4.54 3.14 1.47
C VAL A 91 5.72 2.34 2.05
N GLN A 92 5.53 1.05 2.34
CA GLN A 92 6.61 0.20 2.84
C GLN A 92 7.74 0.05 1.82
N VAL A 93 7.43 -0.13 0.53
CA VAL A 93 8.43 -0.22 -0.54
C VAL A 93 9.20 1.09 -0.68
N ALA A 94 8.52 2.23 -0.63
CA ALA A 94 9.16 3.55 -0.67
C ALA A 94 10.10 3.74 0.53
N GLN A 95 9.63 3.44 1.75
CA GLN A 95 10.44 3.52 2.95
C GLN A 95 11.67 2.59 2.90
N ALA A 96 11.51 1.37 2.38
CA ALA A 96 12.61 0.43 2.21
C ALA A 96 13.65 0.94 1.19
N LYS A 97 13.18 1.53 0.08
CA LYS A 97 14.06 2.15 -0.93
C LYS A 97 14.83 3.33 -0.35
N ASP A 98 14.17 4.19 0.42
CA ASP A 98 14.81 5.35 1.05
C ASP A 98 15.78 4.93 2.15
N ARG A 99 15.45 3.90 2.93
CA ARG A 99 16.38 3.28 3.88
C ARG A 99 17.63 2.75 3.17
N LYS A 100 17.46 1.98 2.09
CA LYS A 100 18.58 1.45 1.32
C LYS A 100 19.47 2.56 0.73
N LYS A 101 18.86 3.63 0.22
CA LYS A 101 19.61 4.82 -0.24
C LYS A 101 20.38 5.48 0.89
N ARG A 102 19.78 5.63 2.06
CA ARG A 102 20.42 6.21 3.25
C ARG A 102 21.58 5.34 3.72
N GLU A 103 21.39 4.03 3.80
CA GLU A 103 22.45 3.07 4.17
C GLU A 103 23.61 3.14 3.19
N HIS A 104 23.33 3.11 1.88
CA HIS A 104 24.37 3.25 0.86
C HIS A 104 25.13 4.57 1.00
N LYS A 105 24.43 5.69 1.22
CA LYS A 105 25.06 7.00 1.47
C LYS A 105 25.97 6.97 2.69
N LEU A 106 25.52 6.39 3.80
CA LEU A 106 26.31 6.30 5.03
C LEU A 106 27.54 5.42 4.87
N ILE A 107 27.40 4.29 4.17
CA ILE A 107 28.52 3.40 3.84
C ILE A 107 29.54 4.14 2.99
N THR A 108 29.10 4.85 1.94
CA THR A 108 30.01 5.64 1.10
C THR A 108 30.73 6.70 1.91
N ILE A 109 30.05 7.41 2.80
CA ILE A 109 30.69 8.40 3.68
C ILE A 109 31.72 7.73 4.58
N GLY A 110 31.38 6.63 5.27
CA GLY A 110 32.31 5.91 6.14
C GLY A 110 33.54 5.40 5.39
N ALA A 111 33.34 4.85 4.18
CA ALA A 111 34.43 4.42 3.33
C ALA A 111 35.39 5.56 2.94
N LEU A 112 34.91 6.81 2.83
CA LEU A 112 35.79 7.96 2.59
C LEU A 112 36.68 8.26 3.79
N PHE A 113 36.18 8.11 5.02
CA PHE A 113 37.00 8.29 6.23
C PHE A 113 38.10 7.24 6.32
N GLU A 114 37.78 5.97 6.02
CA GLU A 114 38.79 4.90 5.92
C GLU A 114 39.77 5.16 4.78
N MET A 115 39.29 5.67 3.63
CA MET A 115 40.13 5.91 2.46
C MET A 115 41.23 6.95 2.72
N VAL A 116 40.96 7.95 3.56
CA VAL A 116 41.93 9.00 3.92
C VAL A 116 42.67 8.72 5.22
N ASP A 117 42.52 7.51 5.78
CA ASP A 117 43.10 7.11 7.07
C ASP A 117 42.79 8.14 8.17
N PHE A 118 41.52 8.56 8.24
CA PHE A 118 41.12 9.67 9.10
C PHE A 118 41.41 9.35 10.59
N PRO A 119 42.03 10.27 11.34
CA PRO A 119 42.70 9.92 12.59
C PRO A 119 41.78 9.79 13.82
N SER A 120 40.47 10.04 13.70
CA SER A 120 39.55 10.03 14.84
C SER A 120 38.11 9.69 14.46
N GLU A 121 37.46 8.87 15.28
CA GLU A 121 36.01 8.59 15.20
C GLU A 121 35.17 9.49 16.12
N ASP A 122 35.81 10.43 16.84
CA ASP A 122 35.12 11.32 17.77
C ASP A 122 34.16 12.26 17.04
N LYS A 123 32.88 12.18 17.42
CA LYS A 123 31.80 12.93 16.76
C LYS A 123 31.97 14.44 16.89
N GLY A 124 32.51 14.91 18.01
CA GLY A 124 32.78 16.32 18.27
C GLY A 124 33.86 16.86 17.34
N ILE A 125 34.98 16.13 17.21
CA ILE A 125 36.09 16.50 16.33
C ILE A 125 35.63 16.56 14.87
N ILE A 126 34.97 15.51 14.39
CA ILE A 126 34.49 15.44 12.99
C ILE A 126 33.49 16.58 12.72
N THR A 127 32.55 16.80 13.64
CA THR A 127 31.55 17.88 13.49
C THR A 127 32.22 19.25 13.47
N GLY A 128 33.19 19.50 14.37
CA GLY A 128 33.94 20.75 14.41
C GLY A 128 34.70 21.03 13.11
N MET A 129 35.35 20.00 12.55
CA MET A 129 36.04 20.13 11.25
C MET A 129 35.07 20.47 10.11
N LEU A 130 33.91 19.80 10.05
CA LEU A 130 32.90 20.08 9.03
C LEU A 130 32.32 21.50 9.16
N LEU A 131 32.04 21.94 10.39
CA LEU A 131 31.56 23.30 10.65
C LEU A 131 32.59 24.36 10.24
N SER A 132 33.87 24.15 10.58
CA SER A 132 34.95 25.03 10.17
C SER A 132 35.09 25.11 8.64
N ALA A 133 34.98 23.99 7.93
CA ALA A 133 35.01 23.97 6.47
C ALA A 133 33.83 24.76 5.85
N ILE A 134 32.62 24.63 6.42
CA ILE A 134 31.45 25.41 5.99
C ILE A 134 31.65 26.90 6.24
N GLU A 135 32.21 27.28 7.38
CA GLU A 135 32.50 28.68 7.72
C GLU A 135 33.55 29.28 6.77
N ASN A 136 34.63 28.56 6.50
CA ASN A 136 35.64 28.97 5.53
C ASN A 136 35.05 29.13 4.12
N ALA A 137 34.13 28.27 3.71
CA ALA A 137 33.45 28.39 2.43
C ALA A 137 32.55 29.63 2.31
N LYS A 138 31.92 30.06 3.42
CA LYS A 138 31.14 31.31 3.44
C LYS A 138 32.02 32.53 3.23
N ASN A 139 33.23 32.50 3.79
CA ASN A 139 34.20 33.60 3.73
C ASN A 139 35.07 33.56 2.46
N ASN A 140 35.09 32.44 1.74
CA ASN A 140 35.81 32.27 0.48
C ASN A 140 35.01 31.40 -0.52
N PRO A 141 34.37 32.01 -1.53
CA PRO A 141 33.53 31.31 -2.49
C PRO A 141 34.21 30.17 -3.27
N SER A 142 35.54 30.22 -3.46
CA SER A 142 36.30 29.18 -4.20
C SER A 142 36.85 28.06 -3.31
N TYR A 143 36.57 28.11 -2.00
CA TYR A 143 37.10 27.14 -1.04
C TYR A 143 36.63 25.71 -1.34
N PHE A 144 35.34 25.51 -1.65
CA PHE A 144 34.84 24.19 -2.01
C PHE A 144 35.38 23.68 -3.35
N ASP A 145 35.60 24.55 -4.33
CA ASP A 145 36.22 24.16 -5.60
C ASP A 145 37.65 23.66 -5.38
N SER A 146 38.40 24.34 -4.49
CA SER A 146 39.75 23.94 -4.11
C SER A 146 39.78 22.61 -3.36
N LEU A 147 38.85 22.41 -2.41
CA LEU A 147 38.70 21.14 -1.70
C LEU A 147 38.33 20.00 -2.65
N LYS A 148 37.41 20.26 -3.60
CA LYS A 148 37.01 19.28 -4.62
C LYS A 148 38.20 18.89 -5.49
N ALA A 149 38.95 19.86 -6.02
CA ALA A 149 40.12 19.59 -6.86
C ALA A 149 41.16 18.72 -6.12
N SER A 150 41.41 19.02 -4.84
CA SER A 150 42.32 18.21 -4.03
C SER A 150 41.78 16.80 -3.76
N GLY A 151 40.49 16.66 -3.49
CA GLY A 151 39.83 15.36 -3.28
C GLY A 151 39.84 14.49 -4.54
N ASP A 152 39.47 15.05 -5.69
CA ASP A 152 39.45 14.34 -6.98
C ASP A 152 40.85 13.86 -7.35
N LYS A 153 41.89 14.68 -7.13
CA LYS A 153 43.28 14.28 -7.35
C LYS A 153 43.67 13.08 -6.48
N PHE A 154 43.40 13.14 -5.17
CA PHE A 154 43.74 12.06 -4.25
C PHE A 154 43.05 10.73 -4.63
N ILE A 155 41.77 10.79 -5.00
CA ILE A 155 41.01 9.60 -5.43
C ILE A 155 41.65 9.00 -6.69
N ASN A 156 41.92 9.82 -7.71
CA ASN A 156 42.54 9.38 -8.96
C ASN A 156 43.90 8.73 -8.73
N ASP A 157 44.76 9.33 -7.91
CA ASP A 157 46.09 8.81 -7.58
C ASP A 157 45.97 7.43 -6.90
N ARG A 158 45.02 7.27 -5.97
CA ARG A 158 44.78 6.00 -5.27
C ARG A 158 44.23 4.92 -6.21
N GLU A 159 43.32 5.27 -7.12
CA GLU A 159 42.78 4.33 -8.11
C GLU A 159 43.83 3.87 -9.11
N GLN A 160 44.71 4.77 -9.56
CA GLN A 160 45.84 4.42 -10.42
C GLN A 160 46.80 3.47 -9.69
N ALA A 161 47.15 3.76 -8.44
CA ALA A 161 48.02 2.90 -7.64
C ALA A 161 47.45 1.48 -7.43
N LYS A 162 46.12 1.35 -7.28
CA LYS A 162 45.44 0.05 -7.23
C LYS A 162 45.52 -0.71 -8.55
N LYS A 163 45.30 -0.03 -9.68
CA LYS A 163 45.42 -0.63 -11.02
C LYS A 163 46.84 -1.11 -11.29
N SER A 164 47.86 -0.31 -11.01
CA SER A 164 49.27 -0.68 -11.18
C SER A 164 49.67 -1.89 -10.33
N LYS A 165 49.17 -2.00 -9.09
CA LYS A 165 49.38 -3.18 -8.24
C LYS A 165 48.69 -4.43 -8.79
N SER A 166 47.49 -4.30 -9.37
CA SER A 166 46.79 -5.43 -10.01
C SER A 166 47.54 -5.96 -11.22
N THR A 167 48.06 -5.09 -12.08
CA THR A 167 48.79 -5.48 -13.31
C THR A 167 50.14 -6.14 -13.02
N LEU A 168 50.79 -5.79 -11.90
CA LEU A 168 52.03 -6.44 -11.43
C LEU A 168 51.80 -7.87 -10.90
N VAL A 169 50.63 -8.16 -10.34
CA VAL A 169 50.27 -9.50 -9.84
C VAL A 169 49.92 -10.44 -11.00
N ASP A 170 49.28 -9.94 -12.07
CA ASP A 170 48.97 -10.76 -13.25
C ASP A 170 50.23 -11.11 -14.09
N ASN A 171 51.24 -10.22 -14.12
CA ASN A 171 52.51 -10.46 -14.83
C ASN A 171 53.56 -11.26 -14.04
N SER A 172 53.32 -11.58 -12.77
CA SER A 172 54.24 -12.39 -11.95
C SER A 172 53.88 -13.88 -11.92
N GLY A 173 52.82 -14.29 -12.63
CA GLY A 173 52.44 -15.70 -12.83
C GLY A 173 53.04 -16.38 -14.08
N SER A 174 53.86 -15.69 -14.88
CA SER A 174 54.37 -16.17 -16.17
C SER A 174 55.89 -16.28 -16.27
N VAL A 175 56.58 -16.62 -15.17
CA VAL A 175 58.02 -17.00 -15.24
C VAL A 175 58.28 -18.28 -14.45
N THR A 176 57.97 -19.41 -15.08
CA THR A 176 58.75 -20.66 -14.96
C THR A 176 58.55 -21.48 -16.22
N ALA A 177 59.56 -21.50 -17.10
CA ALA A 177 60.04 -22.67 -17.83
C ALA A 177 60.98 -22.19 -18.95
N GLU A 178 62.29 -22.33 -18.72
CA GLU A 178 63.22 -23.05 -19.60
C GLU A 178 64.51 -23.33 -18.83
#